data_AF-Q2RWL0-F1
#
_entry.id   AF-Q2RWL0-F1
#
_cell.length_a   1.000
_cell.length_b   1.000
_cell.length_c   1.000
_cell.angle_alpha   90.00
_cell.angle_beta   90.00
_cell.angle_gamma   90.00
#
_symmetry.space_group_name_H-M   'P 1'
#
loop_
_entity.id
_entity.type
_entity.pdbx_description
1 polymer ?
#
loop_
_entity_poly.entity_id
_entity_poly.type
_entity_poly.pdbx_seq_one_letter_code
_entity_poly.pdbx_strand_id
1 'polypeptide(L)'
;MGSGCRPMSLFSKMRPLSAAPRAWVLAVLVVAAPGLAAAAEGGDAARLDRCKTAHAGCVAACQSLESEDSARAGCSARCAADRGVCEAGKGLDSLAEQSARVKGFLDGLTGKDGTPGPALPPGPSAAECDAGQDLCSASCGATHAGDEAALAGCSSRCMADTAICKAEAGLRAAAPKAKAEVNRWTRFLEGFLDRKGGDNAPLGPAPGEEGDGESSEKPLDI
;
A
#
# COMPACT_ATOMS: atom_id res chain seq x y z
N MET A 1 5.06 31.28 -48.47
CA MET A 1 5.94 30.09 -48.40
C MET A 1 5.41 29.21 -47.29
N GLY A 2 4.68 28.16 -47.66
CA GLY A 2 3.89 27.34 -46.75
C GLY A 2 4.60 26.05 -46.37
N SER A 3 4.71 25.78 -45.07
CA SER A 3 5.20 24.52 -44.53
C SER A 3 3.99 23.64 -44.16
N GLY A 4 3.61 22.76 -45.07
CA GLY A 4 2.57 21.76 -44.84
C GLY A 4 3.07 20.63 -43.94
N CYS A 5 2.49 20.51 -42.74
CA CYS A 5 2.63 19.33 -41.90
C CYS A 5 1.88 18.16 -42.52
N ARG A 6 2.60 17.08 -42.86
CA ARG A 6 2.02 15.79 -43.26
C ARG A 6 1.85 14.90 -42.03
N PRO A 7 0.66 14.33 -41.78
CA PRO A 7 0.51 13.28 -40.78
C PRO A 7 1.09 11.95 -41.31
N MET A 8 2.03 11.36 -40.58
CA MET A 8 2.45 9.98 -40.81
C MET A 8 1.44 9.02 -40.18
N SER A 9 0.61 8.41 -41.02
CA SER A 9 -0.24 7.28 -40.65
C SER A 9 0.63 6.02 -40.48
N LEU A 10 1.08 5.76 -39.26
CA LEU A 10 1.67 4.48 -38.85
C LEU A 10 0.55 3.48 -38.53
N PHE A 11 -0.17 3.02 -39.56
CA PHE A 11 -1.02 1.84 -39.45
C PHE A 11 -0.12 0.59 -39.50
N SER A 12 0.37 0.19 -38.32
CA SER A 12 1.01 -1.12 -38.14
C SER A 12 -0.01 -2.21 -38.44
N LYS A 13 0.22 -2.90 -39.56
CA LYS A 13 -0.55 -4.04 -40.05
C LYS A 13 -0.36 -5.20 -39.07
N MET A 14 -1.28 -5.36 -38.12
CA MET A 14 -1.33 -6.53 -37.23
C MET A 14 -1.45 -7.79 -38.10
N ARG A 15 -0.42 -8.63 -38.07
CA ARG A 15 -0.49 -9.97 -38.65
C ARG A 15 -1.31 -10.85 -37.71
N PRO A 16 -2.24 -11.66 -38.22
CA PRO A 16 -2.97 -12.61 -37.39
C PRO A 16 -1.98 -13.63 -36.81
N LEU A 17 -1.93 -13.72 -35.48
CA LEU A 17 -1.23 -14.76 -34.74
C LEU A 17 -1.80 -16.12 -35.18
N SER A 18 -1.04 -16.80 -36.02
CA SER A 18 -1.27 -18.19 -36.37
C SER A 18 -1.20 -19.05 -35.11
N ALA A 19 -2.18 -19.94 -34.98
CA ALA A 19 -2.34 -20.89 -33.89
C ALA A 19 -1.08 -21.75 -33.71
N ALA A 20 -0.20 -21.34 -32.79
CA ALA A 20 0.84 -22.20 -32.27
C ALA A 20 0.22 -23.21 -31.29
N PRO A 21 0.63 -24.49 -31.33
CA PRO A 21 0.08 -25.53 -30.47
C PRO A 21 0.40 -25.22 -28.99
N ARG A 22 -0.66 -25.08 -28.19
CA ARG A 22 -0.69 -24.79 -26.74
C ARG A 22 0.00 -25.83 -25.84
N ALA A 23 0.82 -26.72 -26.38
CA ALA A 23 1.33 -27.90 -25.68
C ALA A 23 2.63 -27.67 -24.87
N TRP A 24 3.34 -26.56 -25.06
CA TRP A 24 4.67 -26.38 -24.44
C TRP A 24 4.76 -25.39 -23.27
N VAL A 25 3.67 -24.71 -22.90
CA VAL A 25 3.69 -23.71 -21.81
C VAL A 25 3.58 -24.35 -20.41
N LEU A 26 3.19 -25.62 -20.30
CA LEU A 26 2.99 -26.30 -19.01
C LEU A 26 4.24 -26.98 -18.43
N ALA A 27 5.36 -27.03 -19.15
CA ALA A 27 6.55 -27.78 -18.71
C ALA A 27 7.62 -26.98 -17.95
N VAL A 28 7.52 -25.65 -17.86
CA VAL A 28 8.60 -24.82 -17.26
C VAL A 28 8.30 -24.36 -15.82
N LEU A 29 7.09 -24.58 -15.30
CA LEU A 29 6.68 -24.03 -14.00
C LEU A 29 6.91 -24.95 -12.77
N VAL A 30 7.47 -26.15 -12.92
CA VAL A 30 7.49 -27.15 -11.82
C VAL A 30 8.88 -27.40 -11.20
N VAL A 31 9.99 -26.85 -11.72
CA VAL A 31 11.34 -27.28 -11.29
C VAL A 31 12.11 -26.29 -10.40
N ALA A 32 11.60 -25.08 -10.10
CA ALA A 32 12.40 -24.05 -9.41
C ALA A 32 11.87 -23.56 -8.04
N ALA A 33 11.39 -24.46 -7.17
CA ALA A 33 11.07 -24.05 -5.79
C ALA A 33 11.38 -25.04 -4.63
N PRO A 34 12.48 -25.83 -4.61
CA PRO A 34 12.86 -26.55 -3.38
C PRO A 34 13.62 -25.68 -2.34
N GLY A 35 13.71 -24.35 -2.50
CA GLY A 35 14.62 -23.51 -1.72
C GLY A 35 14.02 -22.52 -0.72
N LEU A 36 12.71 -22.26 -0.73
CA LEU A 36 12.12 -21.17 0.06
C LEU A 36 11.92 -21.48 1.55
N ALA A 37 12.07 -22.74 1.99
CA ALA A 37 11.78 -23.15 3.36
C ALA A 37 12.96 -23.05 4.34
N ALA A 38 14.18 -22.76 3.90
CA ALA A 38 15.38 -22.75 4.75
C ALA A 38 15.92 -21.34 5.10
N ALA A 39 15.19 -20.27 4.78
CA ALA A 39 15.70 -18.89 4.86
C ALA A 39 15.19 -18.07 6.06
N ALA A 40 14.72 -18.71 7.14
CA ALA A 40 14.03 -17.99 8.22
C ALA A 40 14.91 -17.57 9.41
N GLU A 41 16.15 -18.07 9.57
CA GLU A 41 16.96 -17.78 10.78
C GLU A 41 18.31 -17.08 10.51
N GLY A 42 18.45 -16.44 9.34
CA GLY A 42 19.61 -15.58 9.07
C GLY A 42 19.22 -14.11 9.19
N GLY A 43 19.85 -13.36 10.09
CA GLY A 43 19.56 -11.94 10.33
C GLY A 43 19.56 -11.06 9.07
N ASP A 44 18.88 -9.91 9.15
CA ASP A 44 18.50 -9.06 8.01
C ASP A 44 19.66 -8.67 7.10
N ALA A 45 20.85 -8.47 7.67
CA ALA A 45 22.07 -8.18 6.92
C ALA A 45 22.45 -9.31 5.95
N ALA A 46 22.37 -10.57 6.40
CA ALA A 46 22.67 -11.75 5.57
C ALA A 46 21.59 -12.01 4.51
N ARG A 47 20.35 -11.59 4.77
CA ARG A 47 19.25 -11.67 3.80
C ARG A 47 19.42 -10.62 2.69
N LEU A 48 19.83 -9.40 3.06
CA LEU A 48 20.10 -8.32 2.11
C LEU A 48 21.27 -8.64 1.18
N ASP A 49 22.37 -9.13 1.75
CA ASP A 49 23.56 -9.47 0.95
C ASP A 49 23.24 -10.61 -0.03
N ARG A 50 22.51 -11.64 0.41
CA ARG A 50 22.01 -12.70 -0.49
C ARG A 50 21.17 -12.12 -1.62
N CYS A 51 20.34 -11.12 -1.35
CA CYS A 51 19.51 -10.55 -2.40
C CYS A 51 20.27 -9.64 -3.37
N LYS A 52 21.25 -8.88 -2.89
CA LYS A 52 22.17 -8.12 -3.76
C LYS A 52 22.96 -9.07 -4.68
N THR A 53 23.47 -10.17 -4.13
CA THR A 53 24.18 -11.19 -4.90
C THR A 53 23.27 -11.86 -5.94
N ALA A 54 22.03 -12.20 -5.57
CA ALA A 54 21.04 -12.75 -6.49
C ALA A 54 20.70 -11.79 -7.63
N HIS A 55 20.49 -10.50 -7.33
CA HIS A 55 20.24 -9.48 -8.34
C HIS A 55 21.43 -9.30 -9.30
N ALA A 56 22.66 -9.24 -8.77
CA ALA A 56 23.87 -9.16 -9.59
C ALA A 56 24.01 -10.38 -10.52
N GLY A 57 23.72 -11.58 -10.02
CA GLY A 57 23.67 -12.80 -10.83
C GLY A 57 22.58 -12.76 -11.91
N CYS A 58 21.39 -12.24 -11.58
CA CYS A 58 20.27 -12.07 -12.51
C CYS A 58 20.66 -11.14 -13.67
N VAL A 59 21.23 -9.97 -13.38
CA VAL A 59 21.67 -9.01 -14.39
C VAL A 59 22.76 -9.61 -15.28
N ALA A 60 23.73 -10.33 -14.71
CA ALA A 60 24.79 -11.00 -15.47
C ALA A 60 24.23 -12.08 -16.40
N ALA A 61 23.25 -12.87 -15.94
CA ALA A 61 22.58 -13.86 -16.77
C ALA A 61 21.81 -13.20 -17.93
N CYS A 62 21.14 -12.06 -17.69
CA CYS A 62 20.46 -11.31 -18.74
C CYS A 62 21.41 -10.75 -19.81
N GLN A 63 22.66 -10.45 -19.44
CA GLN A 63 23.66 -9.99 -20.41
C GLN A 63 24.03 -11.07 -21.43
N SER A 64 23.95 -12.35 -21.10
CA SER A 64 24.21 -13.43 -22.08
C SER A 64 23.14 -13.60 -23.17
N LEU A 65 21.99 -12.93 -23.06
CA LEU A 65 20.89 -12.98 -24.04
C LEU A 65 21.09 -12.02 -25.22
N GLU A 66 22.33 -11.86 -25.70
CA GLU A 66 22.74 -10.78 -26.63
C GLU A 66 22.00 -10.75 -27.97
N SER A 67 21.40 -11.86 -28.40
CA SER A 67 20.79 -11.97 -29.72
C SER A 67 19.32 -11.50 -29.79
N GLU A 68 18.64 -11.25 -28.66
CA GLU A 68 17.23 -10.85 -28.65
C GLU A 68 16.96 -9.68 -27.69
N ASP A 69 16.78 -8.48 -28.23
CA ASP A 69 16.45 -7.27 -27.45
C ASP A 69 15.20 -7.44 -26.59
N SER A 70 14.19 -8.14 -27.10
CA SER A 70 12.94 -8.46 -26.38
C SER A 70 13.21 -9.33 -25.14
N ALA A 71 14.07 -10.33 -25.29
CA ALA A 71 14.43 -11.24 -24.21
C ALA A 71 15.26 -10.52 -23.14
N ARG A 72 16.18 -9.65 -23.56
CA ARG A 72 16.97 -8.79 -22.68
C ARG A 72 16.09 -7.83 -21.88
N ALA A 73 15.11 -7.18 -22.50
CA ALA A 73 14.17 -6.28 -21.83
C ALA A 73 13.25 -7.02 -20.84
N GLY A 74 12.75 -8.21 -21.20
CA GLY A 74 11.97 -9.04 -20.28
C GLY A 74 12.78 -9.53 -19.09
N CYS A 75 14.04 -9.90 -19.32
CA CYS A 75 14.95 -10.37 -18.29
C CYS A 75 15.30 -9.24 -17.30
N SER A 76 15.65 -8.04 -17.79
CA SER A 76 15.96 -6.89 -16.94
C SER A 76 14.76 -6.42 -16.11
N ALA A 77 13.55 -6.43 -16.69
CA ALA A 77 12.31 -6.12 -15.96
C ALA A 77 12.06 -7.09 -14.81
N ARG A 78 12.33 -8.39 -15.01
CA ARG A 78 12.17 -9.40 -13.97
C ARG A 78 13.20 -9.24 -12.85
N CYS A 79 14.48 -8.99 -13.18
CA CYS A 79 15.49 -8.69 -12.17
C CYS A 79 15.14 -7.43 -11.35
N ALA A 80 14.58 -6.40 -12.00
CA ALA A 80 14.13 -5.18 -11.30
C ALA A 80 12.96 -5.45 -10.35
N ALA A 81 12.01 -6.31 -10.74
CA ALA A 81 10.92 -6.73 -9.87
C ALA A 81 11.44 -7.50 -8.63
N ASP A 82 12.35 -8.44 -8.83
CA ASP A 82 12.96 -9.22 -7.73
C ASP A 82 13.72 -8.32 -6.74
N ARG A 83 14.42 -7.30 -7.27
CA ARG A 83 15.02 -6.25 -6.45
C ARG A 83 13.98 -5.49 -5.63
N GLY A 84 12.89 -5.09 -6.27
CA GLY A 84 11.77 -4.41 -5.61
C GLY A 84 11.20 -5.23 -4.46
N VAL A 85 11.02 -6.53 -4.63
CA VAL A 85 10.53 -7.43 -3.57
C VAL A 85 11.52 -7.51 -2.40
N CYS A 86 12.82 -7.55 -2.67
CA CYS A 86 13.82 -7.57 -1.61
C CYS A 86 13.98 -6.26 -0.87
N GLU A 87 13.85 -5.13 -1.55
CA GLU A 87 13.81 -3.82 -0.90
C GLU A 87 12.50 -3.61 -0.14
N ALA A 88 11.38 -4.14 -0.63
CA ALA A 88 10.09 -4.14 0.07
C ALA A 88 10.12 -4.99 1.35
N GLY A 89 10.92 -6.07 1.40
CA GLY A 89 11.14 -6.86 2.62
C GLY A 89 11.66 -6.00 3.77
N LYS A 90 12.64 -5.12 3.51
CA LYS A 90 13.10 -4.12 4.51
C LYS A 90 11.99 -3.16 4.92
N GLY A 91 11.16 -2.76 3.96
CA GLY A 91 10.00 -1.93 4.20
C GLY A 91 9.01 -2.61 5.15
N LEU A 92 8.78 -3.92 5.01
CA LEU A 92 7.89 -4.71 5.86
C LEU A 92 8.43 -4.92 7.27
N ASP A 93 9.74 -5.10 7.45
CA ASP A 93 10.34 -5.18 8.79
C ASP A 93 10.27 -3.81 9.51
N SER A 94 10.54 -2.73 8.77
CA SER A 94 10.25 -1.37 9.25
C SER A 94 8.76 -1.17 9.52
N LEU A 95 7.88 -1.78 8.72
CA LEU A 95 6.42 -1.71 8.91
C LEU A 95 6.00 -2.51 10.15
N ALA A 96 6.64 -3.63 10.45
CA ALA A 96 6.41 -4.42 11.65
C ALA A 96 6.82 -3.62 12.89
N GLU A 97 7.98 -2.98 12.86
CA GLU A 97 8.44 -2.11 13.94
C GLU A 97 7.54 -0.86 14.08
N GLN A 98 7.14 -0.25 12.96
CA GLN A 98 6.17 0.84 12.95
C GLN A 98 4.81 0.37 13.46
N SER A 99 4.36 -0.85 13.12
CA SER A 99 3.10 -1.41 13.60
C SER A 99 3.15 -1.70 15.09
N ALA A 100 4.31 -2.08 15.64
CA ALA A 100 4.50 -2.26 17.07
C ALA A 100 4.45 -0.92 17.81
N ARG A 101 5.04 0.14 17.22
CA ARG A 101 4.92 1.52 17.75
C ARG A 101 3.49 2.04 17.65
N VAL A 102 2.81 1.82 16.53
CA VAL A 102 1.40 2.18 16.33
C VAL A 102 0.51 1.40 17.29
N LYS A 103 0.78 0.12 17.52
CA LYS A 103 0.08 -0.69 18.52
C LYS A 103 0.33 -0.18 19.93
N GLY A 104 1.57 0.15 20.29
CA GLY A 104 1.88 0.76 21.60
C GLY A 104 1.18 2.10 21.78
N PHE A 105 1.08 2.91 20.73
CA PHE A 105 0.32 4.15 20.73
C PHE A 105 -1.19 3.88 20.91
N LEU A 106 -1.74 2.94 20.15
CA LEU A 106 -3.15 2.53 20.26
C LEU A 106 -3.46 1.95 21.63
N ASP A 107 -2.60 1.11 22.20
CA ASP A 107 -2.72 0.56 23.56
C ASP A 107 -2.68 1.67 24.62
N GLY A 108 -1.89 2.73 24.39
CA GLY A 108 -1.88 3.94 25.21
C GLY A 108 -3.17 4.77 25.09
N LEU A 109 -3.81 4.79 23.92
CA LEU A 109 -5.08 5.48 23.69
C LEU A 109 -6.30 4.69 24.19
N THR A 110 -6.26 3.36 24.10
CA THR A 110 -7.37 2.51 24.53
C THR A 110 -7.34 2.27 26.02
N GLY A 111 -6.20 2.49 26.69
CA GLY A 111 -6.06 2.31 28.12
C GLY A 111 -6.10 0.82 28.44
N LYS A 112 -4.92 0.18 28.51
CA LYS A 112 -4.80 -1.25 28.79
C LYS A 112 -5.47 -1.69 30.11
N ASP A 113 -5.74 -0.72 31.01
CA ASP A 113 -6.38 -0.93 32.31
C ASP A 113 -7.81 -0.34 32.40
N GLY A 114 -8.42 0.05 31.28
CA GLY A 114 -9.73 0.70 31.25
C GLY A 114 -9.73 2.16 31.75
N THR A 115 -8.56 2.68 32.15
CA THR A 115 -8.37 4.10 32.44
C THR A 115 -8.34 4.88 31.12
N PRO A 116 -9.24 5.87 30.92
CA PRO A 116 -9.17 6.73 29.76
C PRO A 116 -7.82 7.43 29.73
N GLY A 117 -7.03 7.19 28.68
CA GLY A 117 -5.75 7.86 28.47
C GLY A 117 -5.93 9.39 28.43
N PRO A 118 -4.84 10.15 28.64
CA PRO A 118 -4.90 11.61 28.57
C PRO A 118 -5.51 12.04 27.24
N ALA A 119 -6.43 13.00 27.28
CA ALA A 119 -7.01 13.58 26.08
C ALA A 119 -5.87 14.05 25.17
N LEU A 120 -5.75 13.45 24.00
CA LEU A 120 -4.81 13.91 22.98
C LEU A 120 -5.06 15.40 22.74
N PRO A 121 -4.01 16.23 22.62
CA PRO A 121 -4.19 17.60 22.19
C PRO A 121 -4.93 17.62 20.85
N PRO A 122 -5.74 18.65 20.56
CA PRO A 122 -6.37 18.79 19.28
C PRO A 122 -5.31 18.72 18.18
N GLY A 123 -5.39 17.71 17.33
CA GLY A 123 -4.53 17.57 16.17
C GLY A 123 -4.95 18.55 15.06
N PRO A 124 -4.12 18.74 14.02
CA PRO A 124 -4.48 19.58 12.90
C PRO A 124 -5.74 19.05 12.21
N SER A 125 -6.62 19.98 11.86
CA SER A 125 -7.75 19.79 10.97
C SER A 125 -7.28 19.67 9.52
N ALA A 126 -8.14 19.12 8.65
CA ALA A 126 -7.86 19.04 7.23
C ALA A 126 -7.57 20.43 6.61
N ALA A 127 -8.28 21.46 7.08
CA ALA A 127 -8.07 22.84 6.64
C ALA A 127 -6.71 23.40 7.06
N GLU A 128 -6.22 23.08 8.26
CA GLU A 128 -4.87 23.45 8.70
C GLU A 128 -3.79 22.74 7.88
N CYS A 129 -4.03 21.49 7.47
CA CYS A 129 -3.13 20.78 6.57
C CYS A 129 -3.05 21.44 5.18
N ASP A 130 -4.19 21.87 4.62
CA ASP A 130 -4.23 22.57 3.33
C ASP A 130 -3.49 23.92 3.40
N ALA A 131 -3.73 24.70 4.46
CA ALA A 131 -3.01 25.95 4.69
C ALA A 131 -1.49 25.73 4.83
N GLY A 132 -1.08 24.63 5.47
CA GLY A 132 0.32 24.22 5.56
C GLY A 132 0.93 23.89 4.18
N GLN A 133 0.18 23.22 3.31
CA GLN A 133 0.61 22.93 1.94
C GLN A 133 0.88 24.20 1.13
N ASP A 134 -0.03 25.18 1.23
CA ASP A 134 0.08 26.46 0.51
C ASP A 134 1.31 27.24 0.99
N LEU A 135 1.53 27.32 2.31
CA LEU A 135 2.70 27.96 2.89
C LEU A 135 4.01 27.26 2.47
N CYS A 136 4.03 25.93 2.50
CA CYS A 136 5.19 25.14 2.06
C CYS A 136 5.50 25.39 0.59
N SER A 137 4.47 25.36 -0.27
CA SER A 137 4.60 25.59 -1.71
C SER A 137 5.10 27.01 -2.01
N ALA A 138 4.57 28.02 -1.32
CA ALA A 138 5.03 29.41 -1.44
C ALA A 138 6.50 29.57 -1.02
N SER A 139 6.91 28.92 0.08
CA SER A 139 8.29 28.93 0.55
C SER A 139 9.26 28.25 -0.44
N CYS A 140 8.86 27.11 -1.03
CA CYS A 140 9.63 26.46 -2.08
C CYS A 140 9.82 27.37 -3.30
N GLY A 141 8.76 28.04 -3.75
CA GLY A 141 8.82 28.97 -4.88
C GLY A 141 9.73 30.17 -4.62
N ALA A 142 9.71 30.70 -3.40
CA ALA A 142 10.61 31.79 -3.00
C ALA A 142 12.08 31.36 -2.88
N THR A 143 12.33 30.14 -2.36
CA THR A 143 13.68 29.64 -2.07
C THR A 143 14.38 29.12 -3.33
N HIS A 144 13.64 28.49 -4.24
CA HIS A 144 14.17 27.81 -5.43
C HIS A 144 13.72 28.49 -6.74
N ALA A 145 13.66 29.82 -6.74
CA ALA A 145 13.31 30.58 -7.92
C ALA A 145 14.34 30.38 -9.05
N GLY A 146 13.88 29.84 -10.19
CA GLY A 146 14.71 29.57 -11.36
C GLY A 146 15.46 28.24 -11.35
N ASP A 147 15.28 27.40 -10.32
CA ASP A 147 15.79 26.03 -10.26
C ASP A 147 14.63 25.03 -10.24
N GLU A 148 14.21 24.58 -11.43
CA GLU A 148 13.09 23.67 -11.62
C GLU A 148 13.29 22.31 -10.91
N ALA A 149 14.54 21.82 -10.85
CA ALA A 149 14.83 20.52 -10.23
C ALA A 149 14.71 20.61 -8.70
N ALA A 150 15.25 21.67 -8.10
CA ALA A 150 15.10 21.92 -6.67
C ALA A 150 13.65 22.23 -6.29
N LEU A 151 12.93 22.98 -7.13
CA LEU A 151 11.51 23.27 -6.94
C LEU A 151 10.66 21.99 -6.96
N ALA A 152 10.89 21.09 -7.91
CA ALA A 152 10.21 19.79 -7.98
C ALA A 152 10.48 18.93 -6.74
N GLY A 153 11.74 18.88 -6.29
CA GLY A 153 12.10 18.17 -5.06
C GLY A 153 11.40 18.74 -3.82
N CYS A 154 11.40 20.06 -3.67
CA CYS A 154 10.75 20.76 -2.56
C CYS A 154 9.22 20.54 -2.57
N SER A 155 8.59 20.67 -3.74
CA SER A 155 7.15 20.41 -3.92
C SER A 155 6.76 18.97 -3.55
N SER A 156 7.56 17.98 -3.96
CA SER A 156 7.29 16.57 -3.64
C SER A 156 7.28 16.32 -2.12
N ARG A 157 8.15 17.01 -1.38
CA ARG A 157 8.20 16.94 0.08
C ARG A 157 6.98 17.61 0.71
N CYS A 158 6.58 18.80 0.25
CA CYS A 158 5.36 19.46 0.74
C CYS A 158 4.11 18.59 0.58
N MET A 159 4.00 17.89 -0.55
CA MET A 159 2.89 16.96 -0.81
C MET A 159 2.93 15.76 0.14
N ALA A 160 4.11 15.21 0.42
CA ALA A 160 4.27 14.12 1.37
C ALA A 160 3.87 14.55 2.79
N ASP A 161 4.35 15.71 3.25
CA ASP A 161 4.02 16.24 4.58
C ASP A 161 2.51 16.51 4.71
N THR A 162 1.88 17.04 3.66
CA THR A 162 0.44 17.27 3.63
C THR A 162 -0.35 15.96 3.65
N ALA A 163 0.10 14.93 2.92
CA ALA A 163 -0.53 13.63 2.93
C ALA A 163 -0.49 12.99 4.33
N ILE A 164 0.64 13.11 5.04
CA ILE A 164 0.77 12.65 6.43
C ILE A 164 -0.19 13.43 7.35
N CYS A 165 -0.22 14.76 7.24
CA CYS A 165 -1.13 15.59 8.03
C CYS A 165 -2.59 15.21 7.82
N LYS A 166 -3.03 15.04 6.57
CA LYS A 166 -4.40 14.62 6.22
C LYS A 166 -4.72 13.21 6.71
N ALA A 167 -3.75 12.28 6.61
CA ALA A 167 -3.92 10.94 7.13
C ALA A 167 -4.10 10.96 8.66
N GLU A 168 -3.31 11.74 9.39
CA GLU A 168 -3.48 11.90 10.84
C GLU A 168 -4.82 12.55 11.20
N ALA A 169 -5.22 13.62 10.49
CA ALA A 169 -6.50 14.28 10.70
C ALA A 169 -7.67 13.31 10.45
N GLY A 170 -7.58 12.51 9.38
CA GLY A 170 -8.55 11.46 9.06
C GLY A 170 -8.60 10.36 10.11
N LEU A 171 -7.44 9.88 10.58
CA LEU A 171 -7.35 8.86 11.63
C LEU A 171 -7.95 9.37 12.94
N ARG A 172 -7.70 10.63 13.32
CA ARG A 172 -8.29 11.24 14.52
C ARG A 172 -9.80 11.41 14.37
N ALA A 173 -10.28 11.86 13.22
CA ALA A 173 -11.71 11.99 12.95
C ALA A 173 -12.42 10.62 12.94
N ALA A 174 -11.73 9.57 12.47
CA ALA A 174 -12.24 8.21 12.45
C ALA A 174 -12.09 7.46 13.78
N ALA A 175 -11.18 7.89 14.67
CA ALA A 175 -10.90 7.24 15.95
C ALA A 175 -12.15 6.89 16.79
N PRO A 176 -13.15 7.76 16.98
CA PRO A 176 -14.35 7.40 17.74
C PRO A 176 -15.18 6.29 17.05
N LYS A 177 -15.33 6.34 15.73
CA LYS A 177 -16.03 5.30 14.95
C LYS A 177 -15.25 3.99 14.97
N ALA A 178 -13.94 4.05 14.78
CA ALA A 178 -13.06 2.88 14.84
C ALA A 178 -13.10 2.22 16.22
N LYS A 179 -13.07 2.99 17.31
CA LYS A 179 -13.21 2.45 18.68
C LYS A 179 -14.56 1.76 18.89
N ALA A 180 -15.65 2.32 18.35
CA ALA A 180 -16.97 1.70 18.42
C ALA A 180 -17.05 0.37 17.67
N GLU A 181 -16.50 0.31 16.44
CA GLU A 181 -16.46 -0.90 15.62
C GLU A 181 -15.54 -1.97 16.20
N VAL A 182 -14.37 -1.58 16.72
CA VAL A 182 -13.45 -2.51 17.41
C VAL A 182 -14.13 -3.10 18.64
N ASN A 183 -14.76 -2.28 19.48
CA ASN A 183 -15.50 -2.78 20.64
C ASN A 183 -16.65 -3.73 20.26
N ARG A 184 -17.32 -3.48 19.13
CA ARG A 184 -18.35 -4.37 18.59
C ARG A 184 -17.76 -5.71 18.16
N TRP A 185 -16.65 -5.69 17.43
CA TRP A 185 -15.93 -6.90 17.00
C TRP A 185 -15.36 -7.70 18.16
N THR A 186 -14.77 -7.04 19.17
CA THR A 186 -14.25 -7.70 20.37
C THR A 186 -15.37 -8.43 21.10
N ARG A 187 -16.53 -7.79 21.34
CA ARG A 187 -17.68 -8.47 21.96
C ARG A 187 -18.19 -9.66 21.15
N PHE A 188 -18.20 -9.54 19.83
CA PHE A 188 -18.57 -10.65 18.94
C PHE A 188 -17.59 -11.83 19.07
N LEU A 189 -16.28 -11.57 19.08
CA LEU A 189 -15.25 -12.59 19.21
C LEU A 189 -15.24 -13.24 20.61
N GLU A 190 -15.45 -12.46 21.67
CA GLU A 190 -15.62 -12.99 23.03
C GLU A 190 -16.82 -13.95 23.10
N GLY A 191 -17.98 -13.56 22.57
CA GLY A 191 -19.14 -14.44 22.50
C GLY A 191 -18.94 -15.69 21.64
N PHE A 192 -18.10 -15.61 20.60
CA PHE A 192 -17.74 -16.78 19.78
C PHE A 192 -16.77 -17.73 20.50
N LEU A 193 -15.77 -17.19 21.20
CA LEU A 193 -14.76 -17.97 21.92
C LEU A 193 -15.35 -18.65 23.17
N ASP A 194 -16.26 -17.99 23.89
CA ASP A 194 -16.94 -18.56 25.06
C ASP A 194 -17.81 -19.78 24.72
N ARG A 195 -18.30 -19.89 23.47
CA ARG A 195 -19.05 -21.09 23.01
C ARG A 195 -18.18 -22.31 22.79
N LYS A 196 -16.84 -22.19 22.76
CA LYS A 196 -15.94 -23.31 22.43
C LYS A 196 -15.60 -24.22 23.62
N GLY A 197 -16.15 -23.96 24.81
CA GLY A 197 -15.82 -24.68 26.05
C GLY A 197 -16.98 -25.27 26.87
N GLY A 198 -18.23 -25.18 26.42
CA GLY A 198 -19.37 -25.69 27.19
C GLY A 198 -20.49 -26.22 26.31
N ASP A 199 -20.73 -27.53 26.36
CA ASP A 199 -21.84 -28.19 25.71
C ASP A 199 -23.19 -27.57 26.15
N ASN A 200 -23.99 -27.16 25.15
CA ASN A 200 -25.43 -26.86 25.22
C ASN A 200 -25.89 -25.57 25.94
N ALA A 201 -25.89 -24.44 25.21
CA ALA A 201 -26.89 -23.38 25.42
C ALA A 201 -27.68 -23.16 24.12
N PRO A 202 -29.03 -23.12 24.17
CA PRO A 202 -29.86 -22.92 22.99
C PRO A 202 -29.56 -21.57 22.34
N LEU A 203 -29.45 -21.58 21.01
CA LEU A 203 -29.32 -20.40 20.17
C LEU A 203 -30.49 -19.45 20.45
N GLY A 204 -30.22 -18.39 21.22
CA GLY A 204 -31.11 -17.23 21.28
C GLY A 204 -31.29 -16.60 19.87
N PRO A 205 -32.41 -15.91 19.64
CA PRO A 205 -32.77 -15.40 18.32
C PRO A 205 -31.67 -14.49 17.76
N ALA A 206 -31.41 -14.64 16.46
CA ALA A 206 -30.47 -13.82 15.72
C ALA A 206 -30.76 -12.32 15.95
N PRO A 207 -29.72 -11.46 16.04
CA PRO A 207 -29.94 -10.03 16.13
C PRO A 207 -30.75 -9.60 14.91
N GLY A 208 -31.97 -9.16 15.20
CA GLY A 208 -32.94 -8.75 14.21
C GLY A 208 -32.38 -7.62 13.36
N GLU A 209 -32.70 -7.72 12.08
CA GLU A 209 -32.88 -6.61 11.16
C GLU A 209 -33.55 -5.45 11.90
N GLU A 210 -32.78 -4.43 12.27
CA GLU A 210 -33.32 -3.12 12.63
C GLU A 210 -33.91 -2.56 11.34
N GLY A 211 -35.25 -2.52 11.31
CA GLY A 211 -36.05 -2.19 10.15
C GLY A 211 -35.68 -0.86 9.51
N ASP A 212 -35.76 -0.87 8.18
CA ASP A 212 -35.78 0.29 7.32
C ASP A 212 -36.74 1.35 7.85
N GLY A 213 -36.18 2.35 8.51
CA GLY A 213 -36.85 3.59 8.86
C GLY A 213 -37.12 4.39 7.58
N GLU A 214 -38.31 4.18 7.04
CA GLU A 214 -39.10 5.05 6.17
C GLU A 214 -38.49 6.45 5.98
N SER A 215 -37.81 6.65 4.85
CA SER A 215 -37.43 7.95 4.32
C SER A 215 -38.69 8.77 4.06
N SER A 216 -39.04 9.63 5.00
CA SER A 216 -40.00 10.70 4.80
C SER A 216 -39.36 11.74 3.87
N GLU A 217 -39.54 11.54 2.56
CA GLU A 217 -39.30 12.56 1.54
C GLU A 217 -40.15 13.80 1.88
N LYS A 218 -39.50 14.88 2.32
CA LYS A 218 -40.13 16.20 2.32
C LYS A 218 -40.06 16.76 0.89
N PRO A 219 -41.20 17.13 0.27
CA PRO A 219 -41.18 17.83 -1.00
C PRO A 219 -40.53 19.20 -0.82
N LEU A 220 -39.61 19.51 -1.72
CA LEU A 220 -38.99 20.81 -1.88
C LEU A 220 -39.99 21.71 -2.63
N ASP A 221 -40.67 22.62 -1.94
CA ASP A 221 -41.41 23.71 -2.58
C ASP A 221 -40.40 24.65 -3.26
N ILE A 222 -40.56 24.83 -4.57
CA ILE A 222 -39.92 25.86 -5.40
C ILE A 222 -40.93 26.97 -5.64
#